data_AF-A0A7G8T9H7-F1
#
_entry.id   AF-A0A7G8T9H7-F1
#
_cell.length_a   1.000
_cell.length_b   1.000
_cell.length_c   1.000
_cell.angle_alpha   90.00
_cell.angle_beta   90.00
_cell.angle_gamma   90.00
#
_symmetry.space_group_name_H-M   'P 1'
#
loop_
_entity.id
_entity.type
_entity.pdbx_description
1 polymer ?
#
loop_
_entity_poly.entity_id
_entity_poly.type
_entity_poly.pdbx_seq_one_letter_code
_entity_poly.pdbx_strand_id
1 'polypeptide(L)'
;MSKEKNDLQEWLCTYDVPEVSKDKIEAAISMGKSYMDSSDFNKDGLRNILLSQLQYLPLSFWAIQTSLIAVTIGLVCLLGYLAVPFYYPLTVLAIVIPLIVLLGVTEVSKSTTYDMWEIEQSSRCQLVKIIACRMLIIGLFDLFFITGILVLISYFYQHSVMGVILYGMVPFNISCFSYLFTITKGGTAETSYHLIACMVCLAIVFSFILRQQILFETSMIVMWAVSYVVSVLLLGKAVQKYLKHEKMIGEFSWNLQ
;
A
#
# COMPACT_ATOMS: atom_id res chain seq x y z
N MET A 1 -35.10 -11.97 35.16
CA MET A 1 -33.71 -12.33 34.79
C MET A 1 -33.19 -13.61 35.44
N SER A 2 -33.51 -13.94 36.71
CA SER A 2 -33.02 -15.21 37.32
C SER A 2 -33.79 -16.46 36.87
N LYS A 3 -35.09 -16.33 36.56
CA LYS A 3 -35.96 -17.47 36.21
C LYS A 3 -35.65 -18.09 34.84
N GLU A 4 -35.54 -17.25 33.79
CA GLU A 4 -35.11 -17.72 32.44
C GLU A 4 -33.74 -18.39 32.44
N LYS A 5 -32.81 -17.92 33.29
CA LYS A 5 -31.47 -18.50 33.39
C LYS A 5 -31.49 -19.90 34.01
N ASN A 6 -32.36 -20.10 35.01
CA ASN A 6 -32.58 -21.40 35.63
C ASN A 6 -33.29 -22.37 34.67
N ASP A 7 -34.31 -21.89 33.95
CA ASP A 7 -35.05 -22.71 32.98
C ASP A 7 -34.13 -23.16 31.82
N LEU A 8 -33.21 -22.30 31.36
CA LEU A 8 -32.18 -22.64 30.38
C LEU A 8 -31.16 -23.67 30.90
N GLN A 9 -30.75 -23.55 32.16
CA GLN A 9 -29.83 -24.52 32.77
C GLN A 9 -30.50 -25.89 32.93
N GLU A 10 -31.76 -25.91 33.36
CA GLU A 10 -32.53 -27.15 33.49
C GLU A 10 -32.74 -27.81 32.12
N TRP A 11 -33.05 -27.02 31.09
CA TRP A 11 -33.16 -27.50 29.72
C TRP A 11 -31.83 -28.07 29.18
N LEU A 12 -30.70 -27.39 29.42
CA LEU A 12 -29.37 -27.87 29.03
C LEU A 12 -28.96 -29.16 29.73
N CYS A 13 -29.31 -29.32 31.02
CA CYS A 13 -29.05 -30.55 31.78
C CYS A 13 -29.91 -31.73 31.34
N THR A 14 -31.05 -31.46 30.69
CA THR A 14 -31.96 -32.50 30.17
C THR A 14 -31.65 -32.87 28.72
N TYR A 15 -30.82 -32.08 28.03
CA TYR A 15 -30.45 -32.29 26.65
C TYR A 15 -29.29 -33.28 26.55
N ASP A 16 -29.59 -34.52 26.20
CA ASP A 16 -28.57 -35.53 25.90
C ASP A 16 -28.07 -35.32 24.46
N VAL A 17 -26.77 -35.04 24.32
CA VAL A 17 -26.15 -34.86 23.00
C VAL A 17 -25.90 -36.26 22.42
N PRO A 18 -26.61 -36.66 21.35
CA PRO A 18 -26.46 -38.00 20.82
C PRO A 18 -25.02 -38.24 20.35
N GLU A 19 -24.44 -39.34 20.80
CA GLU A 19 -23.06 -39.71 20.46
C GLU A 19 -22.94 -39.89 18.94
N VAL A 20 -22.18 -39.00 18.29
CA VAL A 20 -22.02 -39.04 16.83
C VAL A 20 -21.16 -40.25 16.47
N SER A 21 -21.65 -41.11 15.57
CA SER A 21 -20.92 -42.30 15.15
C SER A 21 -19.57 -41.94 14.51
N LYS A 22 -18.52 -42.70 14.85
CA LYS A 22 -17.16 -42.48 14.33
C LYS A 22 -17.12 -42.43 12.80
N ASP A 23 -17.90 -43.28 12.13
CA ASP A 23 -18.01 -43.30 10.67
C ASP A 23 -18.52 -41.97 10.08
N LYS A 24 -19.46 -41.30 10.77
CA LYS A 24 -19.98 -39.99 10.33
C LYS A 24 -18.93 -38.89 10.51
N ILE A 25 -18.13 -38.97 11.56
CA ILE A 25 -17.02 -38.03 11.81
C ILE A 25 -15.95 -38.21 10.73
N GLU A 26 -15.52 -39.45 10.46
CA GLU A 26 -14.54 -39.74 9.42
C GLU A 26 -15.03 -39.37 8.01
N ALA A 27 -16.30 -39.64 7.72
CA ALA A 27 -16.92 -39.23 6.46
C ALA A 27 -16.97 -37.70 6.31
N ALA A 28 -17.27 -36.96 7.37
CA ALA A 28 -17.25 -35.50 7.36
C ALA A 28 -15.83 -34.95 7.17
N ILE A 29 -14.82 -35.52 7.83
CA ILE A 29 -13.41 -35.14 7.67
C ILE A 29 -12.94 -35.42 6.23
N SER A 30 -13.29 -36.59 5.69
CA SER A 30 -13.00 -36.98 4.30
C SER A 30 -13.62 -36.01 3.30
N MET A 31 -14.91 -35.72 3.44
CA MET A 31 -15.62 -34.75 2.59
C MET A 31 -15.02 -33.35 2.73
N GLY A 32 -14.65 -32.93 3.94
CA GLY A 32 -13.96 -31.67 4.19
C GLY A 32 -12.61 -31.58 3.45
N LYS A 33 -11.77 -32.63 3.54
CA LYS A 33 -10.51 -32.70 2.79
C LYS A 33 -10.72 -32.67 1.28
N SER A 34 -11.64 -33.49 0.77
CA SER A 34 -11.97 -33.51 -0.66
C SER A 34 -12.50 -32.16 -1.15
N TYR A 35 -13.26 -31.44 -0.32
CA TYR A 35 -13.72 -30.10 -0.63
C TYR A 35 -12.57 -29.09 -0.63
N MET A 36 -11.69 -29.12 0.37
CA MET A 36 -10.50 -28.25 0.43
C MET A 36 -9.52 -28.47 -0.74
N ASP A 37 -9.40 -29.71 -1.20
CA ASP A 37 -8.57 -30.10 -2.35
C ASP A 37 -9.28 -29.86 -3.71
N SER A 38 -10.59 -29.57 -3.69
CA SER A 38 -11.33 -29.27 -4.91
C SER A 38 -10.90 -27.93 -5.51
N SER A 39 -11.03 -27.80 -6.84
CA SER A 39 -10.82 -26.54 -7.55
C SER A 39 -11.89 -25.48 -7.27
N ASP A 40 -12.96 -25.82 -6.53
CA ASP A 40 -14.00 -24.89 -6.09
C ASP A 40 -13.64 -24.18 -4.77
N PHE A 41 -12.99 -24.90 -3.85
CA PHE A 41 -12.04 -24.27 -2.93
C PHE A 41 -10.87 -23.75 -3.79
N ASN A 42 -9.93 -22.89 -3.40
CA ASN A 42 -8.84 -22.43 -4.33
C ASN A 42 -9.24 -21.76 -5.69
N LYS A 43 -10.54 -21.65 -6.04
CA LYS A 43 -11.07 -20.97 -7.24
C LYS A 43 -10.74 -19.48 -7.28
N ASP A 44 -10.34 -18.92 -6.14
CA ASP A 44 -9.90 -17.54 -6.00
C ASP A 44 -8.46 -17.37 -6.52
N GLY A 45 -8.32 -17.46 -7.85
CA GLY A 45 -7.07 -17.12 -8.52
C GLY A 45 -6.60 -15.71 -8.14
N LEU A 46 -5.29 -15.46 -8.23
CA LEU A 46 -4.69 -14.15 -7.90
C LEU A 46 -5.42 -12.98 -8.57
N ARG A 47 -5.95 -13.17 -9.77
CA ARG A 47 -6.76 -12.19 -10.49
C ARG A 47 -8.07 -11.86 -9.77
N ASN A 48 -8.77 -12.84 -9.22
CA ASN A 48 -10.01 -12.60 -8.48
C ASN A 48 -9.71 -11.83 -7.20
N ILE A 49 -8.63 -12.19 -6.50
CA ILE A 49 -8.18 -11.46 -5.31
C ILE A 49 -7.83 -10.01 -5.69
N LEU A 50 -7.09 -9.79 -6.79
CA LEU A 50 -6.77 -8.45 -7.31
C LEU A 50 -8.02 -7.63 -7.64
N LEU A 51 -8.98 -8.21 -8.37
CA LEU A 51 -10.22 -7.54 -8.73
C LEU A 51 -11.08 -7.22 -7.51
N SER A 52 -11.17 -8.14 -6.55
CA SER A 52 -11.84 -7.90 -5.29
C SER A 52 -11.16 -6.77 -4.52
N GLN A 53 -9.82 -6.77 -4.40
CA GLN A 53 -9.11 -5.69 -3.71
C GLN A 53 -9.35 -4.33 -4.38
N LEU A 54 -9.39 -4.26 -5.71
CA LEU A 54 -9.70 -3.03 -6.43
C LEU A 54 -11.09 -2.48 -6.04
N GLN A 55 -12.08 -3.36 -5.88
CA GLN A 55 -13.43 -2.99 -5.44
C GLN A 55 -13.50 -2.63 -3.95
N TYR A 56 -12.66 -3.23 -3.10
CA TYR A 56 -12.62 -2.95 -1.67
C TYR A 56 -11.89 -1.65 -1.32
N LEU A 57 -11.04 -1.12 -2.20
CA LEU A 57 -10.47 0.21 -2.00
C LEU A 57 -11.59 1.25 -1.99
N PRO A 58 -11.64 2.13 -0.98
CA PRO A 58 -12.76 3.04 -0.81
C PRO A 58 -12.84 4.04 -1.98
N LEU A 59 -14.05 4.31 -2.46
CA LEU A 59 -14.27 5.27 -3.56
C LEU A 59 -13.71 6.67 -3.22
N SER A 60 -13.71 7.04 -1.94
CA SER A 60 -13.14 8.29 -1.44
C SER A 60 -11.63 8.38 -1.67
N PHE A 61 -10.88 7.28 -1.50
CA PHE A 61 -9.45 7.22 -1.80
C PHE A 61 -9.21 7.52 -3.28
N TRP A 62 -9.92 6.82 -4.17
CA TRP A 62 -9.82 7.04 -5.61
C TRP A 62 -10.18 8.47 -6.02
N ALA A 63 -11.23 9.04 -5.42
CA ALA A 63 -11.66 10.40 -5.69
C ALA A 63 -10.59 11.43 -5.28
N ILE A 64 -10.02 11.30 -4.08
CA ILE A 64 -8.97 12.21 -3.59
C ILE A 64 -7.71 12.08 -4.44
N GLN A 65 -7.25 10.84 -4.72
CA GLN A 65 -6.05 10.58 -5.51
C GLN A 65 -6.19 11.13 -6.94
N THR A 66 -7.31 10.85 -7.60
CA THR A 66 -7.59 11.31 -8.96
C THR A 66 -7.72 12.84 -9.01
N SER A 67 -8.36 13.46 -8.01
CA SER A 67 -8.46 14.91 -7.90
C SER A 67 -7.08 15.56 -7.77
N LEU A 68 -6.22 15.03 -6.89
CA LEU A 68 -4.85 15.54 -6.71
C LEU A 68 -4.01 15.42 -8.00
N ILE A 69 -4.14 14.29 -8.70
CA ILE A 69 -3.48 14.08 -9.99
C ILE A 69 -3.99 15.08 -11.04
N ALA A 70 -5.30 15.27 -11.14
CA ALA A 70 -5.90 16.21 -12.09
C ALA A 70 -5.44 17.65 -11.85
N VAL A 71 -5.39 18.10 -10.59
CA VAL A 71 -4.86 19.41 -10.20
C VAL A 71 -3.39 19.54 -10.59
N THR A 72 -2.60 18.49 -10.37
CA THR A 72 -1.17 18.48 -10.72
C THR A 72 -0.94 18.58 -12.22
N ILE A 73 -1.70 17.83 -13.03
CA ILE A 73 -1.66 17.90 -14.49
C ILE A 73 -2.04 19.32 -14.96
N GLY A 74 -3.12 19.90 -14.42
CA GLY A 74 -3.54 21.26 -14.74
C GLY A 74 -2.45 22.29 -14.44
N LEU A 75 -1.78 22.17 -13.28
CA LEU A 75 -0.69 23.05 -12.89
C LEU A 75 0.54 22.89 -13.78
N VAL A 76 0.93 21.67 -14.13
CA VAL A 76 2.05 21.40 -15.05
C VAL A 76 1.77 21.96 -16.44
N CYS A 77 0.57 21.77 -16.98
CA CYS A 77 0.14 22.35 -18.25
C CYS A 77 0.19 23.88 -18.22
N LEU A 78 -0.28 24.50 -17.14
CA LEU A 78 -0.23 25.95 -16.96
C LEU A 78 1.20 26.48 -16.92
N LEU A 79 2.10 25.83 -16.17
CA LEU A 79 3.51 26.21 -16.09
C LEU A 79 4.24 26.08 -17.44
N GLY A 80 3.93 25.00 -18.18
CA GLY A 80 4.43 24.80 -19.53
C GLY A 80 3.94 25.89 -20.50
N TYR A 81 2.65 26.25 -20.43
CA TYR A 81 2.09 27.34 -21.23
C TYR A 81 2.71 28.71 -20.90
N LEU A 82 2.94 28.98 -19.62
CA LEU A 82 3.58 30.22 -19.16
C LEU A 82 5.10 30.23 -19.40
N ALA A 83 5.67 29.19 -20.00
CA ALA A 83 7.10 29.05 -20.29
C ALA A 83 8.01 29.30 -19.05
N VAL A 84 7.52 28.93 -17.87
CA VAL A 84 8.25 29.06 -16.60
C VAL A 84 9.42 28.08 -16.59
N PRO A 85 10.61 28.38 -16.03
CA PRO A 85 11.77 27.49 -16.09
C PRO A 85 11.53 26.03 -15.65
N PHE A 86 12.23 25.07 -16.27
CA PHE A 86 12.06 23.62 -16.09
C PHE A 86 12.11 23.12 -14.64
N TYR A 87 12.86 23.76 -13.74
CA TYR A 87 12.93 23.35 -12.34
C TYR A 87 11.64 23.59 -11.56
N TYR A 88 10.74 24.48 -12.02
CA TYR A 88 9.46 24.75 -11.36
C TYR A 88 8.48 23.58 -11.40
N PRO A 89 8.11 22.99 -12.56
CA PRO A 89 7.21 21.84 -12.59
C PRO A 89 7.80 20.61 -11.87
N LEU A 90 9.13 20.47 -11.86
CA LEU A 90 9.79 19.43 -11.05
C LEU A 90 9.69 19.70 -9.55
N THR A 91 9.82 20.95 -9.11
CA THR A 91 9.63 21.33 -7.70
C THR A 91 8.18 21.08 -7.26
N VAL A 92 7.20 21.37 -8.12
CA VAL A 92 5.79 21.02 -7.87
C VAL A 92 5.65 19.51 -7.66
N LEU A 93 6.25 18.70 -8.55
CA LEU A 93 6.24 17.25 -8.39
C LEU A 93 6.94 16.78 -7.11
N ALA A 94 8.05 17.40 -6.70
CA ALA A 94 8.72 17.06 -5.43
C ALA A 94 7.82 17.25 -4.20
N ILE A 95 6.83 18.15 -4.26
CA ILE A 95 5.86 18.36 -3.19
C ILE A 95 4.69 17.36 -3.32
N VAL A 96 4.19 17.16 -4.54
CA VAL A 96 3.02 16.32 -4.79
C VAL A 96 3.33 14.82 -4.62
N ILE A 97 4.51 14.37 -5.04
CA ILE A 97 4.90 12.95 -4.98
C ILE A 97 4.81 12.41 -3.54
N PRO A 98 5.45 13.01 -2.52
CA PRO A 98 5.30 12.57 -1.14
C PRO A 98 3.84 12.54 -0.66
N LEU A 99 3.00 13.46 -1.14
CA LEU A 99 1.58 13.51 -0.77
C LEU A 99 0.78 12.36 -1.39
N ILE A 100 0.96 12.08 -2.68
CA ILE A 100 0.33 10.93 -3.37
C ILE A 100 0.71 9.63 -2.68
N VAL A 101 2.01 9.44 -2.44
CA VAL A 101 2.51 8.21 -1.81
C VAL A 101 1.97 8.07 -0.38
N LEU A 102 1.86 9.18 0.37
CA LEU A 102 1.29 9.16 1.71
C LEU A 102 -0.16 8.63 1.70
N LEU A 103 -1.01 9.12 0.79
CA LEU A 103 -2.38 8.64 0.65
C LEU A 103 -2.42 7.13 0.39
N GLY A 104 -1.61 6.66 -0.56
CA GLY A 104 -1.49 5.24 -0.87
C GLY A 104 -1.06 4.38 0.33
N VAL A 105 0.00 4.81 1.02
CA VAL A 105 0.54 4.09 2.17
C VAL A 105 -0.43 4.07 3.34
N THR A 106 -1.16 5.16 3.60
CA THR A 106 -2.17 5.19 4.67
C THR A 106 -3.32 4.22 4.45
N GLU A 107 -3.73 4.00 3.19
CA GLU A 107 -4.77 3.01 2.89
C GLU A 107 -4.23 1.58 2.98
N VAL A 108 -2.96 1.36 2.62
CA VAL A 108 -2.30 0.05 2.79
C VAL A 108 -2.15 -0.31 4.27
N SER A 109 -1.76 0.63 5.13
CA SER A 109 -1.49 0.38 6.54
C SER A 109 -2.73 0.45 7.44
N LYS A 110 -3.91 0.71 6.85
CA LYS A 110 -5.16 0.96 7.57
C LYS A 110 -5.58 -0.19 8.47
N SER A 111 -5.40 -1.43 8.00
CA SER A 111 -5.69 -2.65 8.76
C SER A 111 -4.88 -2.71 10.06
N THR A 112 -3.62 -2.28 10.00
CA THR A 112 -2.70 -2.22 11.14
C THR A 112 -3.00 -1.03 12.05
N THR A 113 -3.34 0.14 11.48
CA THR A 113 -3.62 1.36 12.26
C THR A 113 -4.92 1.29 13.05
N TYR A 114 -5.95 0.61 12.52
CA TYR A 114 -7.27 0.51 13.16
C TYR A 114 -7.52 -0.83 13.86
N ASP A 115 -6.47 -1.62 14.11
CA ASP A 115 -6.54 -2.94 14.76
C ASP A 115 -7.56 -3.90 14.11
N MET A 116 -7.85 -3.72 12.81
CA MET A 116 -8.78 -4.58 12.05
C MET A 116 -8.10 -5.84 11.50
N TRP A 117 -6.79 -5.99 11.77
CA TRP A 117 -5.98 -7.08 11.27
C TRP A 117 -6.50 -8.46 11.72
N GLU A 118 -7.08 -8.58 12.93
CA GLU A 118 -7.62 -9.85 13.45
C GLU A 118 -8.75 -10.41 12.56
N ILE A 119 -9.67 -9.54 12.14
CA ILE A 119 -10.79 -9.92 11.27
C ILE A 119 -10.27 -10.30 9.89
N GLU A 120 -9.36 -9.50 9.33
CA GLU A 120 -8.76 -9.79 8.02
C GLU A 120 -7.94 -11.10 8.03
N GLN A 121 -7.32 -11.47 9.16
CA GLN A 121 -6.61 -12.75 9.33
C GLN A 121 -7.52 -13.96 9.44
N SER A 122 -8.70 -13.82 10.05
CA SER A 122 -9.70 -14.89 10.12
C SER A 122 -10.28 -15.25 8.74
N SER A 123 -10.04 -14.41 7.74
CA SER A 123 -10.48 -14.64 6.36
C SER A 123 -9.63 -15.70 5.65
N ARG A 124 -10.22 -16.36 4.65
CA ARG A 124 -9.56 -17.42 3.84
C ARG A 124 -8.28 -16.95 3.12
N CYS A 125 -8.09 -15.65 2.94
CA CYS A 125 -6.88 -15.10 2.33
C CYS A 125 -5.92 -14.63 3.42
N GLN A 126 -4.67 -15.11 3.36
CA GLN A 126 -3.61 -14.63 4.25
C GLN A 126 -3.50 -13.11 4.18
N LEU A 127 -3.56 -12.41 5.31
CA LEU A 127 -3.48 -10.95 5.43
C LEU A 127 -2.32 -10.36 4.61
N VAL A 128 -1.15 -10.99 4.67
CA VAL A 128 0.05 -10.60 3.90
C VAL A 128 -0.21 -10.57 2.39
N LYS A 129 -1.01 -11.50 1.86
CA LYS A 129 -1.37 -11.58 0.44
C LYS A 129 -2.32 -10.45 0.05
N ILE A 130 -3.27 -10.10 0.92
CA ILE A 130 -4.19 -8.97 0.73
C ILE A 130 -3.41 -7.65 0.72
N ILE A 131 -2.57 -7.43 1.73
CA ILE A 131 -1.75 -6.22 1.87
C ILE A 131 -0.79 -6.07 0.68
N ALA A 132 -0.10 -7.14 0.29
CA ALA A 132 0.79 -7.12 -0.88
C ALA A 132 0.03 -6.79 -2.19
N CYS A 133 -1.20 -7.27 -2.32
CA CYS A 133 -2.07 -6.99 -3.44
C CYS A 133 -2.49 -5.50 -3.47
N ARG A 134 -2.89 -4.93 -2.31
CA ARG A 134 -3.22 -3.49 -2.19
C ARG A 134 -2.01 -2.62 -2.52
N MET A 135 -0.83 -2.97 -2.00
CA MET A 135 0.44 -2.31 -2.34
C MET A 135 0.73 -2.31 -3.83
N LEU A 136 0.53 -3.45 -4.50
CA LEU A 136 0.78 -3.59 -5.93
C LEU A 136 -0.17 -2.72 -6.75
N ILE A 137 -1.48 -2.74 -6.43
CA ILE A 137 -2.48 -1.94 -7.14
C ILE A 137 -2.17 -0.45 -7.02
N ILE A 138 -1.99 0.03 -5.78
CA ILE A 138 -1.72 1.45 -5.50
C ILE A 138 -0.38 1.87 -6.10
N GLY A 139 0.67 1.07 -5.88
CA GLY A 139 2.01 1.38 -6.39
C GLY A 139 2.10 1.42 -7.91
N LEU A 140 1.40 0.53 -8.62
CA LEU A 140 1.34 0.56 -10.08
C LEU A 140 0.54 1.75 -10.59
N PHE A 141 -0.56 2.10 -9.91
CA PHE A 141 -1.34 3.29 -10.23
C PHE A 141 -0.46 4.54 -10.10
N ASP A 142 0.20 4.73 -8.96
CA ASP A 142 1.08 5.88 -8.72
C ASP A 142 2.24 5.95 -9.72
N LEU A 143 2.88 4.81 -9.99
CA LEU A 143 3.96 4.73 -10.96
C LEU A 143 3.48 5.14 -12.36
N PHE A 144 2.31 4.67 -12.79
CA PHE A 144 1.74 5.03 -14.10
C PHE A 144 1.46 6.53 -14.20
N PHE A 145 0.80 7.12 -13.20
CA PHE A 145 0.45 8.55 -13.23
C PHE A 145 1.67 9.47 -13.11
N ILE A 146 2.59 9.18 -12.19
CA ILE A 146 3.80 9.98 -12.03
C ILE A 146 4.65 9.92 -13.30
N THR A 147 4.81 8.74 -13.91
CA THR A 147 5.51 8.60 -15.19
C THR A 147 4.82 9.42 -16.28
N GLY A 148 3.49 9.35 -16.37
CA GLY A 148 2.71 10.15 -17.32
C GLY A 148 2.93 11.65 -17.18
N ILE A 149 2.94 12.18 -15.95
CA ILE A 149 3.21 13.60 -15.69
C ILE A 149 4.66 13.95 -16.06
N LEU A 150 5.63 13.09 -15.76
CA LEU A 150 7.04 13.31 -16.13
C LEU A 150 7.25 13.34 -17.65
N VAL A 151 6.57 12.46 -18.39
CA VAL A 151 6.58 12.48 -19.86
C VAL A 151 5.96 13.78 -20.39
N LEU A 152 4.86 14.24 -19.78
CA LEU A 152 4.23 15.52 -20.14
C LEU A 152 5.17 16.71 -19.90
N ILE A 153 5.87 16.75 -18.76
CA ILE A 153 6.90 17.76 -18.49
C ILE A 153 8.00 17.68 -19.55
N SER A 154 8.49 16.48 -19.84
CA SER A 154 9.52 16.29 -20.87
C SER A 154 9.10 16.83 -22.23
N TYR A 155 7.83 16.67 -22.60
CA TYR A 155 7.26 17.17 -23.84
C TYR A 155 7.21 18.71 -23.87
N PHE A 156 6.70 19.36 -22.83
CA PHE A 156 6.62 20.82 -22.79
C PHE A 156 7.99 21.50 -22.80
N TYR A 157 8.97 20.87 -22.15
CA TYR A 157 10.29 21.47 -21.92
C TYR A 157 11.40 20.94 -22.84
N GLN A 158 11.07 20.04 -23.77
CA GLN A 158 11.99 19.48 -24.77
C GLN A 158 13.27 18.86 -24.15
N HIS A 159 13.18 18.38 -22.90
CA HIS A 159 14.25 17.62 -22.25
C HIS A 159 14.16 16.13 -22.60
N SER A 160 15.24 15.38 -22.33
CA SER A 160 15.26 13.93 -22.55
C SER A 160 14.28 13.21 -21.62
N VAL A 161 13.33 12.44 -22.19
CA VAL A 161 12.31 11.69 -21.44
C VAL A 161 12.92 10.83 -20.34
N MET A 162 13.97 10.07 -20.65
CA MET A 162 14.64 9.21 -19.67
C MET A 162 15.23 9.99 -18.49
N GLY A 163 15.85 11.14 -18.75
CA GLY A 163 16.41 11.99 -17.69
C GLY A 163 15.32 12.53 -16.76
N VAL A 164 14.23 13.04 -17.32
CA VAL A 164 13.10 13.57 -16.54
C VAL A 164 12.45 12.47 -15.70
N ILE A 165 12.28 11.27 -16.26
CA ILE A 165 11.77 10.11 -15.51
C ILE A 165 12.66 9.78 -14.31
N LEU A 166 13.99 9.75 -14.49
CA LEU A 166 14.93 9.50 -13.39
C LEU A 166 14.80 10.55 -12.27
N TYR A 167 14.68 11.83 -12.62
CA TYR A 167 14.57 12.92 -11.65
C TYR A 167 13.33 12.81 -10.76
N GLY A 168 12.20 12.32 -11.29
CA GLY A 168 10.97 12.13 -10.53
C GLY A 168 10.86 10.77 -9.83
N MET A 169 11.40 9.71 -10.42
CA MET A 169 11.30 8.35 -9.86
C MET A 169 12.15 8.15 -8.60
N VAL A 170 13.27 8.87 -8.46
CA VAL A 170 14.09 8.82 -7.25
C VAL A 170 13.32 9.36 -6.03
N PRO A 171 12.75 10.58 -6.04
CA PRO A 171 11.87 11.08 -4.99
C PRO A 171 10.70 10.15 -4.66
N PHE A 172 10.09 9.56 -5.69
CA PHE A 172 8.99 8.61 -5.51
C PHE A 172 9.42 7.37 -4.72
N ASN A 173 10.47 6.68 -5.16
CA ASN A 173 10.97 5.48 -4.48
C ASN A 173 11.43 5.77 -3.05
N ILE A 174 12.11 6.90 -2.83
CA ILE A 174 12.56 7.31 -1.50
C ILE A 174 11.36 7.60 -0.59
N SER A 175 10.31 8.25 -1.10
CA SER A 175 9.07 8.51 -0.34
C SER A 175 8.39 7.21 0.09
N CYS A 176 8.24 6.26 -0.84
CA CYS A 176 7.71 4.93 -0.54
C CYS A 176 8.54 4.22 0.54
N PHE A 177 9.87 4.23 0.39
CA PHE A 177 10.79 3.66 1.36
C PHE A 177 10.63 4.29 2.75
N SER A 178 10.64 5.62 2.84
CA SER A 178 10.58 6.33 4.11
C SER A 178 9.27 6.08 4.86
N TYR A 179 8.13 6.06 4.17
CA TYR A 179 6.85 5.83 4.85
C TYR A 179 6.71 4.40 5.33
N LEU A 180 7.07 3.41 4.50
CA LEU A 180 7.06 2.00 4.93
C LEU A 180 8.01 1.78 6.11
N PHE A 181 9.18 2.42 6.09
CA PHE A 181 10.13 2.37 7.20
C PHE A 181 9.56 2.99 8.48
N THR A 182 8.91 4.16 8.37
CA THR A 182 8.25 4.83 9.51
C THR A 182 7.16 3.95 10.12
N ILE A 183 6.30 3.32 9.31
CA ILE A 183 5.24 2.44 9.82
C ILE A 183 5.82 1.20 10.48
N THR A 184 6.86 0.60 9.89
CA THR A 184 7.48 -0.61 10.46
C THR A 184 8.20 -0.35 11.78
N LYS A 185 8.52 0.91 12.09
CA LYS A 185 9.27 1.31 13.30
C LYS A 185 8.40 2.02 14.34
N GLY A 186 7.32 2.68 13.90
CA GLY A 186 6.45 3.49 14.74
C GLY A 186 5.45 2.66 15.55
N GLY A 187 5.17 3.10 16.78
CA GLY A 187 4.05 2.57 17.57
C GLY A 187 2.70 3.10 17.07
N THR A 188 1.65 2.31 17.18
CA THR A 188 0.32 2.53 16.57
C THR A 188 -0.29 3.92 16.83
N ALA A 189 -0.09 4.50 18.02
CA ALA A 189 -0.70 5.76 18.41
C ALA A 189 -0.06 7.02 17.77
N GLU A 190 1.23 7.00 17.42
CA GLU A 190 1.95 8.18 16.94
C GLU A 190 2.35 8.12 15.46
N THR A 191 2.11 7.00 14.79
CA THR A 191 2.54 6.77 13.39
C THR A 191 2.00 7.83 12.43
N SER A 192 0.76 8.29 12.62
CA SER A 192 0.16 9.33 11.76
C SER A 192 0.91 10.66 11.80
N TYR A 193 1.36 11.11 12.99
CA TYR A 193 2.13 12.35 13.11
C TYR A 193 3.53 12.22 12.49
N HIS A 194 4.19 11.08 12.71
CA HIS A 194 5.48 10.80 12.11
C HIS A 194 5.43 10.73 10.59
N LEU A 195 4.33 10.19 10.02
CA LEU A 195 4.11 10.16 8.57
C LEU A 195 3.93 11.56 7.98
N ILE A 196 3.15 12.42 8.61
CA ILE A 196 2.96 13.81 8.17
C ILE A 196 4.28 14.59 8.28
N ALA A 197 5.01 14.45 9.39
CA ALA A 197 6.32 15.08 9.55
C ALA A 197 7.32 14.61 8.49
N CYS A 198 7.34 13.29 8.20
CA CYS A 198 8.14 12.71 7.14
C CYS A 198 7.77 13.29 5.77
N MET A 199 6.47 13.40 5.46
CA MET A 199 5.98 13.98 4.21
C MET A 199 6.48 15.41 4.00
N VAL A 200 6.33 16.27 5.02
CA VAL A 200 6.79 17.67 4.96
C VAL A 200 8.31 17.73 4.79
N CYS A 201 9.06 16.88 5.50
CA CYS A 201 10.51 16.83 5.39
C CYS A 201 10.95 16.43 3.97
N LEU A 202 10.36 15.38 3.40
CA LEU A 202 10.66 14.92 2.04
C LEU A 202 10.32 15.99 1.01
N ALA A 203 9.15 16.62 1.13
CA ALA A 203 8.73 17.69 0.23
C ALA A 203 9.73 18.86 0.23
N ILE A 204 10.20 19.29 1.41
CA ILE A 204 11.20 20.36 1.54
C ILE A 204 12.54 19.95 0.94
N VAL A 205 13.05 18.76 1.30
CA VAL A 205 14.35 18.27 0.86
C VAL A 205 14.37 18.10 -0.66
N PHE A 206 13.38 17.45 -1.24
CA PHE A 206 13.32 17.26 -2.69
C PHE A 206 13.05 18.55 -3.46
N SER A 207 12.26 19.48 -2.90
CA SER A 207 12.08 20.81 -3.49
C SER A 207 13.40 21.57 -3.52
N PHE A 208 14.21 21.47 -2.47
CA PHE A 208 15.53 22.10 -2.44
C PHE A 208 16.49 21.46 -3.46
N ILE A 209 16.52 20.13 -3.54
CA ILE A 209 17.37 19.38 -4.49
C ILE A 209 16.96 19.70 -5.93
N LEU A 210 15.69 19.50 -6.31
CA LEU A 210 15.22 19.70 -7.69
C LEU A 210 15.19 21.16 -8.14
N ARG A 211 15.41 22.12 -7.24
CA ARG A 211 15.60 23.52 -7.62
C ARG A 211 17.03 23.81 -8.10
N GLN A 212 18.01 22.97 -7.77
CA GLN A 212 19.40 23.17 -8.16
C GLN A 212 19.61 22.81 -9.64
N GLN A 213 19.89 23.82 -10.47
CA GLN A 213 20.04 23.63 -11.92
C GLN A 213 21.21 22.71 -12.29
N ILE A 214 22.28 22.69 -11.49
CA ILE A 214 23.48 21.88 -11.73
C ILE A 214 23.19 20.37 -11.75
N LEU A 215 22.11 19.94 -11.08
CA LEU A 215 21.73 18.53 -11.01
C LEU A 215 21.05 18.01 -12.29
N PHE A 216 20.71 18.90 -13.22
CA PHE A 216 20.07 18.53 -14.50
C PHE A 216 21.04 18.53 -15.68
N GLU A 217 22.31 18.84 -15.45
CA GLU A 217 23.35 18.73 -16.46
C GLU A 217 23.56 17.26 -16.88
N THR A 218 23.90 17.05 -18.16
CA THR A 218 24.15 15.72 -18.73
C THR A 218 25.24 14.96 -17.97
N SER A 219 26.20 15.68 -17.38
CA SER A 219 27.28 15.15 -16.53
C SER A 219 26.75 14.41 -15.29
N MET A 220 25.58 14.79 -14.77
CA MET A 220 25.00 14.26 -13.53
C MET A 220 24.01 13.11 -13.74
N ILE A 221 23.71 12.73 -14.99
CA ILE A 221 22.77 11.63 -15.30
C ILE A 221 23.22 10.31 -14.65
N VAL A 222 24.52 10.04 -14.63
CA VAL A 222 25.07 8.83 -13.99
C VAL A 222 24.78 8.82 -12.49
N MET A 223 24.89 9.97 -11.81
CA MET A 223 24.56 10.09 -10.39
C MET A 223 23.08 9.79 -10.13
N TRP A 224 22.18 10.29 -10.98
CA TRP A 224 20.75 10.00 -10.89
C TRP A 224 20.43 8.53 -11.16
N ALA A 225 21.08 7.90 -12.14
CA ALA A 225 20.91 6.48 -12.42
C ALA A 225 21.36 5.60 -11.24
N VAL A 226 22.52 5.92 -10.63
CA VAL A 226 22.99 5.23 -9.42
C VAL A 226 22.01 5.43 -8.26
N SER A 227 21.53 6.66 -8.05
CA SER A 227 20.57 7.00 -7.00
C SER A 227 19.24 6.27 -7.19
N TYR A 228 18.79 6.12 -8.44
CA TYR A 228 17.62 5.33 -8.80
C TYR A 228 17.79 3.86 -8.43
N VAL A 229 18.89 3.22 -8.85
CA VAL A 229 19.18 1.81 -8.50
C VAL A 229 19.20 1.62 -6.98
N VAL A 230 19.88 2.50 -6.24
CA VAL A 230 19.91 2.45 -4.77
C VAL A 230 18.50 2.61 -4.19
N SER A 231 17.70 3.54 -4.69
CA SER A 231 16.32 3.76 -4.22
C SER A 231 15.42 2.55 -4.43
N VAL A 232 15.55 1.86 -5.58
CA VAL A 232 14.79 0.64 -5.89
C VAL A 232 15.18 -0.50 -4.93
N LEU A 233 16.48 -0.67 -4.68
CA LEU A 233 16.97 -1.68 -3.73
C LEU A 233 16.48 -1.41 -2.30
N LEU A 234 16.48 -0.14 -1.87
CA LEU A 234 15.95 0.27 -0.56
C LEU A 234 14.44 0.01 -0.46
N LEU A 235 13.68 0.39 -1.48
CA LEU A 235 12.24 0.14 -1.54
C LEU A 235 11.92 -1.36 -1.47
N GLY A 236 12.61 -2.19 -2.26
CA GLY A 236 12.44 -3.64 -2.22
C GLY A 236 12.69 -4.23 -0.83
N LYS A 237 13.74 -3.78 -0.14
CA LYS A 237 14.02 -4.18 1.25
C LYS A 237 12.95 -3.70 2.23
N ALA A 238 12.43 -2.48 2.07
CA ALA A 238 11.37 -1.95 2.93
C ALA A 238 10.05 -2.74 2.75
N VAL A 239 9.67 -3.06 1.52
CA VAL A 239 8.50 -3.90 1.23
C VAL A 239 8.66 -5.29 1.86
N GLN A 240 9.81 -5.93 1.69
CA GLN A 240 10.09 -7.23 2.32
C GLN A 240 9.99 -7.16 3.85
N LYS A 241 10.58 -6.12 4.45
CA LYS A 241 10.56 -5.93 5.90
C LYS A 241 9.14 -5.68 6.41
N TYR A 242 8.36 -4.88 5.71
CA TYR A 242 6.97 -4.57 6.07
C TYR A 242 6.08 -5.81 5.97
N LEU A 243 6.16 -6.58 4.86
CA LEU A 243 5.38 -7.81 4.73
C LEU A 243 5.76 -8.86 5.79
N LYS A 244 7.06 -8.93 6.17
CA LYS A 244 7.50 -9.78 7.27
C LYS A 244 6.95 -9.31 8.62
N HIS A 245 6.92 -7.99 8.86
CA HIS A 245 6.34 -7.40 10.06
C HIS A 245 4.85 -7.75 10.20
N GLU A 246 4.06 -7.55 9.14
CA GLU A 246 2.65 -7.94 9.09
C GLU A 246 2.43 -9.44 9.31
N LYS A 247 3.32 -10.29 8.77
CA LYS A 247 3.28 -11.73 9.00
C LYS A 247 3.51 -12.07 10.48
N MET A 248 4.51 -11.46 11.12
CA MET A 248 4.84 -11.75 12.53
C MET A 248 3.72 -11.31 13.47
N ILE A 249 3.08 -10.16 13.24
CA ILE A 249 1.92 -9.73 14.03
C ILE A 249 0.85 -10.82 14.08
N GLY A 250 0.57 -11.45 12.94
CA GLY A 250 -0.33 -12.60 12.88
C GLY A 250 0.13 -13.80 13.67
N GLU A 251 1.37 -14.24 13.46
CA GLU A 251 1.87 -15.46 14.11
C GLU A 251 1.99 -15.32 15.64
N PHE A 252 2.29 -14.13 16.16
CA PHE A 252 2.39 -13.89 17.60
C PHE A 252 1.05 -14.01 18.33
N SER A 253 -0.07 -13.63 17.71
CA SER A 253 -1.38 -13.71 18.37
C SER A 253 -1.90 -15.15 18.47
N TRP A 254 -1.65 -15.99 17.47
CA TRP A 254 -2.07 -17.39 17.48
C TRP A 254 -1.26 -18.26 18.45
N ASN A 255 -0.02 -17.88 18.76
CA ASN A 255 0.85 -18.62 19.70
C ASN A 255 0.64 -18.23 21.17
N LEU A 256 -0.20 -17.23 21.46
CA LEU A 256 -0.52 -16.77 22.82
C LEU A 256 -1.84 -17.35 23.37
N GLN A 257 -2.53 -18.19 22.59
CA GLN A 257 -3.71 -18.99 23.00
C GLN A 257 -3.30 -20.43 23.28
#